data_AF-E7GGJ7-F1
#
_entry.id   AF-E7GGJ7-F1
#
_cell.length_a   1.000
_cell.length_b   1.000
_cell.length_c   1.000
_cell.angle_alpha   90.00
_cell.angle_beta   90.00
_cell.angle_gamma   90.00
#
_symmetry.space_group_name_H-M   'P 1'
#
loop_
_entity.id
_entity.type
_entity.pdbx_description
1 polymer ?
#
loop_
_entity_poly.entity_id
_entity_poly.type
_entity_poly.pdbx_seq_one_letter_code
_entity_poly.pdbx_strand_id
1 'polypeptide(L)'
;MKRKEVSESIPPHIKTANEFVNVKDIKGNFLYTKDDYIFGYVRLYQFNLDLLSREERYIKTQALTSSFEADRKSFDYLSFPREIDLDDYKNSLKEKYKDELNNLGKRRILLIMMQTAQTLTTSGENYEHQQFIKIWQRIAGHEAEAKHDLYERLEEFKNRYISVGVQAEILDEQEIMKLCNLFGNSRQVSYENIESNLMYSNIPQIRG
;
A
#
# COMPACT_ATOMS: atom_id res chain seq x y z
N MET A 1 25.59 3.70 -57.93
CA MET A 1 25.12 2.63 -57.01
C MET A 1 25.64 2.90 -55.61
N LYS A 2 24.81 3.39 -54.70
CA LYS A 2 25.09 3.41 -53.25
C LYS A 2 23.90 2.74 -52.57
N ARG A 3 24.14 1.58 -51.96
CA ARG A 3 23.14 0.78 -51.23
C ARG A 3 22.69 1.59 -50.02
N LYS A 4 21.38 1.85 -49.93
CA LYS A 4 20.72 2.29 -48.69
C LYS A 4 20.73 1.11 -47.73
N GLU A 5 21.41 1.24 -46.61
CA GLU A 5 21.23 0.35 -45.46
C GLU A 5 19.83 0.63 -44.89
N VAL A 6 18.97 -0.37 -45.05
CA VAL A 6 17.65 -0.41 -44.42
C VAL A 6 17.90 -0.85 -42.98
N SER A 7 17.79 0.06 -42.03
CA SER A 7 17.84 -0.28 -40.60
C SER A 7 16.65 -1.19 -40.29
N GLU A 8 16.96 -2.45 -40.04
CA GLU A 8 16.02 -3.52 -39.69
C GLU A 8 15.09 -3.08 -38.56
N SER A 9 13.79 -3.12 -38.83
CA SER A 9 12.72 -2.92 -37.86
C SER A 9 12.78 -4.02 -36.81
N ILE A 10 13.20 -3.64 -35.59
CA ILE A 10 13.22 -4.51 -34.42
C ILE A 10 11.76 -4.91 -34.08
N PRO A 11 11.45 -6.21 -33.87
CA PRO A 11 10.09 -6.70 -33.61
C PRO A 11 9.49 -6.14 -32.30
N PRO A 12 8.15 -6.00 -32.19
CA PRO A 12 7.46 -5.34 -31.08
C PRO A 12 7.30 -6.30 -29.88
N HIS A 13 8.40 -6.84 -29.37
CA HIS A 13 8.36 -7.87 -28.34
C HIS A 13 8.99 -7.36 -27.03
N ILE A 14 8.12 -7.18 -26.02
CA ILE A 14 8.35 -6.77 -24.64
C ILE A 14 8.66 -5.27 -24.46
N LYS A 15 7.59 -4.44 -24.43
CA LYS A 15 7.65 -3.24 -23.59
C LYS A 15 7.84 -3.71 -22.16
N THR A 16 9.01 -3.44 -21.58
CA THR A 16 9.29 -3.76 -20.18
C THR A 16 8.24 -3.06 -19.30
N ALA A 17 7.85 -3.63 -18.16
CA ALA A 17 6.90 -3.01 -17.21
C ALA A 17 7.22 -1.53 -16.95
N ASN A 18 8.52 -1.20 -16.89
CA ASN A 18 9.07 0.15 -16.69
C ASN A 18 8.81 1.12 -17.85
N GLU A 19 8.46 0.67 -19.05
CA GLU A 19 8.00 1.54 -20.15
C GLU A 19 6.50 1.80 -20.11
N PHE A 20 5.73 0.90 -19.49
CA PHE A 20 4.29 1.03 -19.33
C PHE A 20 3.92 1.84 -18.08
N VAL A 21 4.72 1.72 -17.02
CA VAL A 21 4.58 2.50 -15.79
C VAL A 21 5.59 3.66 -15.83
N ASN A 22 5.16 4.89 -15.51
CA ASN A 22 6.02 6.07 -15.48
C ASN A 22 7.00 6.06 -14.29
N VAL A 23 7.73 4.98 -14.06
CA VAL A 23 8.70 4.83 -12.98
C VAL A 23 10.10 4.74 -13.58
N LYS A 24 10.99 5.60 -13.13
CA LYS A 24 12.40 5.65 -13.49
C LYS A 24 13.22 4.80 -12.54
N ASP A 25 13.02 4.98 -11.23
CA ASP A 25 13.79 4.31 -10.18
C ASP A 25 13.03 4.36 -8.85
N ILE A 26 13.30 3.42 -7.95
CA ILE A 26 12.79 3.46 -6.56
C ILE A 26 14.01 3.28 -5.66
N LYS A 27 14.31 4.28 -4.83
CA LYS A 27 15.51 4.28 -3.98
C LYS A 27 15.15 4.77 -2.59
N GLY A 28 15.32 3.90 -1.60
CA GLY A 28 14.90 4.17 -0.23
C GLY A 28 13.41 4.53 -0.20
N ASN A 29 13.08 5.70 0.35
CA ASN A 29 11.70 6.09 0.63
C ASN A 29 11.03 6.84 -0.53
N PHE A 30 11.68 6.91 -1.70
CA PHE A 30 11.26 7.73 -2.82
C PHE A 30 11.13 6.95 -4.12
N LEU A 31 10.07 7.27 -4.86
CA LEU A 31 9.85 6.80 -6.22
C LEU A 31 10.11 7.95 -7.20
N TYR A 32 11.02 7.72 -8.13
CA TYR A 32 11.39 8.64 -9.18
C TYR A 32 10.66 8.29 -10.46
N THR A 33 10.14 9.29 -11.15
CA THR A 33 9.43 9.13 -12.42
C THR A 33 10.25 9.69 -13.58
N LYS A 34 9.86 9.37 -14.81
CA LYS A 34 10.57 9.85 -16.00
C LYS A 34 10.26 11.31 -16.30
N ASP A 35 9.17 11.85 -15.74
CA ASP A 35 8.75 13.25 -15.89
C ASP A 35 9.38 14.18 -14.83
N ASP A 36 10.48 13.75 -14.21
CA ASP A 36 11.19 14.51 -13.17
C ASP A 36 10.33 14.83 -11.93
N TYR A 37 9.45 13.91 -11.52
CA TYR A 37 8.78 13.96 -10.23
C TYR A 37 9.33 12.93 -9.26
N ILE A 38 9.44 13.34 -8.00
CA ILE A 38 9.73 12.48 -6.85
C ILE A 38 8.42 12.28 -6.09
N PHE A 39 8.11 11.03 -5.77
CA PHE A 39 6.96 10.63 -4.98
C PHE A 39 7.42 10.04 -3.65
N GLY A 40 6.65 10.34 -2.61
CA GLY A 40 6.76 9.73 -1.30
C GLY A 40 5.38 9.27 -0.82
N TYR A 41 5.39 8.26 0.05
CA TYR A 41 4.17 7.63 0.53
C TYR A 41 4.20 7.57 2.06
N VAL A 42 3.05 7.84 2.68
CA VAL A 42 2.80 7.61 4.12
C VAL A 42 1.68 6.59 4.25
N ARG A 43 1.94 5.49 4.93
CA ARG A 43 0.94 4.50 5.31
C ARG A 43 0.24 4.95 6.58
N LEU A 44 -1.09 4.87 6.57
CA LEU A 44 -1.92 5.07 7.76
C LEU A 44 -2.47 3.72 8.23
N TYR A 45 -2.33 3.44 9.52
CA TYR A 45 -2.90 2.26 10.14
C TYR A 45 -4.35 2.53 10.57
N GLN A 46 -5.15 1.46 10.57
CA GLN A 46 -6.54 1.53 10.96
C GLN A 46 -6.68 1.96 12.42
N PHE A 47 -7.65 2.82 12.67
CA PHE A 47 -7.94 3.36 13.98
C PHE A 47 -9.40 3.08 14.33
N ASN A 48 -9.64 2.50 15.50
CA ASN A 48 -10.99 2.14 15.96
C ASN A 48 -11.74 3.37 16.44
N LEU A 49 -12.50 4.00 15.54
CA LEU A 49 -13.34 5.16 15.86
C LEU A 49 -14.53 4.80 16.77
N ASP A 50 -14.96 3.54 16.79
CA ASP A 50 -16.11 3.07 17.59
C ASP A 50 -15.85 3.09 19.10
N LEU A 51 -14.58 3.03 19.50
CA LEU A 51 -14.19 3.14 20.90
C LEU A 51 -14.24 4.58 21.42
N LEU A 52 -14.41 5.57 20.53
CA LEU A 52 -14.46 6.98 20.88
C LEU A 52 -15.89 7.50 20.99
N SER A 53 -16.11 8.34 21.99
CA SER A 53 -17.31 9.15 22.10
C SER A 53 -17.45 10.12 20.90
N ARG A 54 -18.65 10.70 20.72
CA ARG A 54 -18.86 11.74 19.70
C ARG A 54 -17.99 12.98 19.94
N GLU A 55 -17.81 13.36 21.21
CA GLU A 55 -17.01 14.52 21.61
C GLU A 55 -15.52 14.29 21.32
N GLU A 56 -14.97 13.13 21.65
CA GLU A 56 -13.57 12.80 21.37
C GLU A 56 -13.29 12.76 19.86
N ARG A 57 -14.22 12.21 19.07
CA ARG A 57 -14.11 12.25 17.60
C ARG A 57 -14.06 13.68 17.09
N TYR A 58 -14.94 14.55 17.58
CA TYR A 58 -14.95 15.95 17.19
C TYR A 58 -13.64 16.67 17.54
N ILE A 59 -13.14 16.49 18.77
CA ILE A 59 -11.88 17.08 19.22
C ILE A 59 -10.71 16.60 18.35
N LYS A 60 -10.64 15.30 18.05
CA LYS A 60 -9.60 14.73 17.17
C LYS A 60 -9.68 15.26 15.75
N THR A 61 -10.87 15.35 15.17
CA THR A 61 -11.06 15.92 13.83
C THR A 61 -10.68 17.40 13.79
N GLN A 62 -11.02 18.16 14.82
CA GLN A 62 -10.65 19.58 14.91
C GLN A 62 -9.13 19.74 15.02
N ALA A 63 -8.47 18.97 15.90
CA ALA A 63 -7.02 18.99 16.04
C ALA A 63 -6.31 18.65 14.72
N LEU A 64 -6.78 17.61 14.01
CA LEU A 64 -6.24 17.23 12.72
C LEU A 64 -6.44 18.35 11.69
N THR A 65 -7.64 18.91 11.60
CA THR A 65 -7.97 19.97 10.63
C THR A 65 -7.13 21.22 10.86
N SER A 66 -6.98 21.68 12.11
CA SER A 66 -6.13 22.82 12.46
C SER A 66 -4.65 22.57 12.09
N SER A 67 -4.17 21.33 12.23
CA SER A 67 -2.78 20.99 11.90
C SER A 67 -2.46 21.09 10.39
N PHE A 68 -3.49 21.01 9.53
CA PHE A 68 -3.35 21.11 8.07
C PHE A 68 -3.50 22.54 7.54
N GLU A 69 -3.86 23.51 8.37
CA GLU A 69 -4.09 24.90 7.92
C GLU A 69 -2.86 25.52 7.24
N ALA A 70 -1.66 25.12 7.69
CA ALA A 70 -0.38 25.60 7.16
C ALA A 70 0.02 24.96 5.82
N ASP A 71 -0.40 23.72 5.53
CA ASP A 71 -0.03 23.02 4.30
C ASP A 71 -1.14 23.09 3.25
N ARG A 72 -0.93 23.89 2.20
CA ARG A 72 -1.85 24.06 1.08
C ARG A 72 -1.42 23.33 -0.20
N LYS A 73 -0.35 22.55 -0.14
CA LYS A 73 0.16 21.82 -1.30
C LYS A 73 -0.73 20.59 -1.59
N SER A 74 -0.84 20.20 -2.85
CA SER A 74 -1.61 19.03 -3.24
C SER A 74 -1.02 17.73 -2.66
N PHE A 75 -1.90 16.79 -2.35
CA PHE A 75 -1.61 15.41 -1.99
C PHE A 75 -2.77 14.54 -2.49
N ASP A 76 -2.56 13.22 -2.52
CA ASP A 76 -3.58 12.26 -2.93
C ASP A 76 -3.77 11.21 -1.83
N TYR A 77 -5.00 10.72 -1.68
CA TYR A 77 -5.36 9.71 -0.70
C TYR A 77 -5.81 8.45 -1.41
N LEU A 78 -5.17 7.34 -1.07
CA LEU A 78 -5.31 6.07 -1.75
C LEU A 78 -5.71 4.99 -0.75
N SER A 79 -6.69 4.17 -1.11
CA SER A 79 -7.08 3.00 -0.34
C SER A 79 -7.00 1.76 -1.22
N PHE A 80 -6.25 0.77 -0.76
CA PHE A 80 -6.06 -0.49 -1.48
C PHE A 80 -6.54 -1.68 -0.67
N PRO A 81 -7.28 -2.61 -1.29
CA PRO A 81 -7.53 -3.90 -0.69
C PRO A 81 -6.23 -4.70 -0.66
N ARG A 82 -5.93 -5.32 0.48
CA ARG A 82 -4.87 -6.31 0.62
C ARG A 82 -5.44 -7.55 1.28
N GLU A 83 -5.05 -8.73 0.79
CA GLU A 83 -5.34 -9.99 1.46
C GLU A 83 -4.85 -9.96 2.91
N ILE A 84 -5.76 -10.29 3.84
CA ILE A 84 -5.40 -10.43 5.25
C ILE A 84 -4.61 -11.72 5.40
N ASP A 85 -3.35 -11.60 5.84
CA ASP A 85 -2.57 -12.75 6.28
C ASP A 85 -3.03 -13.19 7.67
N LEU A 86 -3.70 -14.33 7.73
CA LEU A 86 -4.20 -14.92 8.96
C LEU A 86 -3.25 -15.95 9.57
N ASP A 87 -2.05 -16.17 9.01
CA ASP A 87 -1.16 -17.24 9.46
C ASP A 87 -0.65 -17.03 10.89
N ASP A 88 -0.27 -15.80 11.25
CA ASP A 88 0.13 -15.46 12.62
C ASP A 88 -1.00 -15.67 13.61
N TYR A 89 -2.23 -15.26 13.23
CA TYR A 89 -3.41 -15.49 14.05
C TYR A 89 -3.68 -16.98 14.25
N LYS A 90 -3.65 -17.76 13.17
CA LYS A 90 -3.77 -19.23 13.19
C LYS A 90 -2.72 -19.87 14.09
N ASN A 91 -1.47 -19.40 14.04
CA ASN A 91 -0.38 -19.92 14.85
C ASN A 91 -0.58 -19.60 16.35
N SER A 92 -1.00 -18.39 16.68
CA SER A 92 -1.32 -18.01 18.07
C SER A 92 -2.48 -18.84 18.66
N LEU A 93 -3.49 -19.18 17.86
CA LEU A 93 -4.59 -20.04 18.27
C LEU A 93 -4.14 -21.48 18.49
N LYS A 94 -3.26 -22.01 17.62
CA LYS A 94 -2.66 -23.34 17.77
C LYS A 94 -1.83 -23.44 19.04
N GLU A 95 -1.06 -22.41 19.37
CA GLU A 95 -0.26 -22.35 20.60
C GLU A 95 -1.15 -22.36 21.84
N LYS A 96 -2.13 -21.45 21.92
CA LYS A 96 -3.11 -21.41 23.02
C LYS A 96 -3.89 -22.71 23.18
N TYR A 97 -4.19 -23.40 22.09
CA TYR A 97 -4.86 -24.70 22.12
C TYR A 97 -3.98 -25.81 22.71
N LYS A 98 -2.66 -25.77 22.47
CA LYS A 98 -1.70 -26.72 23.04
C LYS A 98 -1.48 -26.47 24.53
N ASP A 99 -1.43 -25.20 24.93
CA ASP A 99 -1.20 -24.81 26.33
C ASP A 99 -2.40 -25.08 27.23
N GLU A 100 -3.62 -24.98 26.69
CA GLU A 100 -4.85 -25.20 27.45
C GLU A 100 -5.18 -26.70 27.57
N LEU A 101 -4.59 -27.36 28.57
CA LEU A 101 -4.81 -28.78 28.87
C LEU A 101 -6.01 -29.05 29.81
N ASN A 102 -6.39 -28.06 30.62
CA ASN A 102 -7.26 -28.29 31.79
C ASN A 102 -8.72 -27.88 31.58
N ASN A 103 -9.02 -27.06 30.56
CA ASN A 103 -10.37 -26.56 30.32
C ASN A 103 -10.93 -26.99 28.96
N LEU A 104 -11.78 -28.03 28.99
CA LEU A 104 -12.47 -28.57 27.81
C LEU A 104 -13.33 -27.52 27.08
N GLY A 105 -14.00 -26.62 27.82
CA GLY A 105 -14.83 -25.57 27.25
C GLY A 105 -14.00 -24.56 26.44
N LYS A 106 -12.89 -24.10 27.01
CA LYS A 106 -11.94 -23.21 26.32
C LYS A 106 -11.32 -23.89 25.10
N ARG A 107 -10.91 -25.16 25.18
CA ARG A 107 -10.41 -25.92 24.02
C ARG A 107 -11.43 -26.01 22.90
N ARG A 108 -12.71 -26.20 23.24
CA ARG A 108 -13.79 -26.22 22.25
C ARG A 108 -13.96 -24.87 21.55
N ILE A 109 -13.90 -23.77 22.30
CA ILE A 109 -13.95 -22.41 21.72
C ILE A 109 -12.75 -22.18 20.79
N LEU A 110 -11.54 -22.53 21.22
CA LEU A 110 -10.33 -22.40 20.39
C LEU A 110 -10.43 -23.19 19.09
N LEU A 111 -10.99 -24.41 19.12
CA LEU A 111 -11.26 -25.20 17.91
C LEU A 111 -12.22 -24.50 16.96
N ILE A 112 -13.31 -23.94 17.48
CA ILE A 112 -14.28 -23.18 16.67
C ILE A 112 -13.58 -21.97 16.03
N MET A 113 -12.78 -21.21 16.80
CA MET A 113 -12.03 -20.07 16.28
C MET A 113 -11.04 -20.46 15.17
N MET A 114 -10.34 -21.60 15.33
CA MET A 114 -9.45 -22.13 14.29
C MET A 114 -10.20 -22.53 13.02
N GLN A 115 -11.37 -23.18 13.15
CA GLN A 115 -12.22 -23.52 12.00
C GLN A 115 -12.73 -22.28 11.29
N THR A 116 -13.20 -21.28 12.03
CA THR A 116 -13.63 -20.00 11.45
C THR A 116 -12.49 -19.29 10.72
N ALA A 117 -11.29 -19.25 11.31
CA ALA A 117 -10.11 -18.66 10.66
C ALA A 117 -9.73 -19.39 9.36
N GLN A 118 -9.88 -20.71 9.32
CA GLN A 118 -9.65 -21.53 8.12
C GLN A 118 -10.69 -21.20 7.04
N THR A 119 -11.97 -21.13 7.40
CA THR A 119 -13.06 -20.77 6.48
C THR A 119 -12.87 -19.37 5.92
N LEU A 120 -12.55 -18.39 6.77
CA LEU A 120 -12.26 -17.02 6.36
C LEU A 120 -11.13 -17.02 5.33
N THR A 121 -10.00 -17.67 5.62
CA THR A 121 -8.86 -17.76 4.68
C THR A 121 -9.28 -18.34 3.32
N THR A 122 -10.18 -19.32 3.32
CA THR A 122 -10.60 -20.04 2.11
C THR A 122 -11.68 -19.28 1.32
N SER A 123 -12.45 -18.42 1.99
CA SER A 123 -13.58 -17.69 1.39
C SER A 123 -13.16 -16.69 0.31
N GLY A 124 -11.90 -16.24 0.30
CA GLY A 124 -11.41 -15.26 -0.66
C GLY A 124 -12.03 -13.87 -0.49
N GLU A 125 -12.85 -13.62 0.53
CA GLU A 125 -13.44 -12.29 0.81
C GLU A 125 -12.66 -11.52 1.88
N ASN A 126 -11.51 -12.05 2.31
CA ASN A 126 -10.69 -11.48 3.37
C ASN A 126 -9.76 -10.39 2.87
N TYR A 127 -10.27 -9.16 2.82
CA TYR A 127 -9.47 -8.00 2.45
C TYR A 127 -9.49 -6.94 3.55
N GLU A 128 -8.31 -6.41 3.87
CA GLU A 128 -8.18 -5.18 4.64
C GLU A 128 -7.90 -4.02 3.69
N HIS A 129 -8.54 -2.88 3.94
CA HIS A 129 -8.16 -1.65 3.27
C HIS A 129 -6.92 -1.07 3.94
N GLN A 130 -5.82 -1.05 3.19
CA GLN A 130 -4.63 -0.30 3.53
C GLN A 130 -4.76 1.11 2.98
N GLN A 131 -4.37 2.09 3.80
CA GLN A 131 -4.58 3.50 3.51
C GLN A 131 -3.23 4.17 3.33
N PHE A 132 -3.08 4.92 2.24
CA PHE A 132 -1.84 5.57 1.88
C PHE A 132 -2.11 7.03 1.51
N ILE A 133 -1.21 7.91 1.91
CA ILE A 133 -1.14 9.28 1.43
C ILE A 133 0.05 9.37 0.47
N LYS A 134 -0.22 9.84 -0.74
CA LYS A 134 0.78 10.05 -1.78
C LYS A 134 1.07 11.54 -1.90
N ILE A 135 2.36 11.88 -1.81
CA ILE A 135 2.86 13.24 -1.94
C ILE A 135 3.89 13.27 -3.06
N TRP A 136 3.88 14.33 -3.87
CA TRP A 136 4.83 14.49 -4.97
C TRP A 136 5.40 15.89 -5.07
N GLN A 137 6.61 15.98 -5.60
CA GLN A 137 7.29 17.23 -5.90
C GLN A 137 8.06 17.10 -7.22
N ARG A 138 8.02 18.16 -8.03
CA ARG A 138 8.78 18.23 -9.29
C ARG A 138 10.22 18.65 -9.00
N ILE A 139 11.17 18.01 -9.65
CA ILE A 139 12.59 18.35 -9.60
C ILE A 139 12.81 19.53 -10.56
N ALA A 140 12.93 20.74 -10.03
CA ALA A 140 13.16 21.96 -10.82
C ALA A 140 14.64 22.40 -10.86
N GLY A 141 15.54 21.65 -10.21
CA GLY A 141 16.95 22.02 -10.07
C GLY A 141 17.73 20.96 -9.30
N HIS A 142 18.06 21.24 -8.03
CA HIS A 142 18.82 20.32 -7.18
C HIS A 142 17.92 19.21 -6.62
N GLU A 143 18.15 17.98 -7.05
CA GLU A 143 17.41 16.79 -6.58
C GLU A 143 17.47 16.65 -5.04
N ALA A 144 18.61 16.98 -4.43
CA ALA A 144 18.80 16.87 -2.98
C ALA A 144 17.87 17.80 -2.18
N GLU A 145 17.62 19.01 -2.67
CA GLU A 145 16.71 19.98 -2.03
C GLU A 145 15.27 19.51 -2.17
N ALA A 146 14.84 19.13 -3.37
CA ALA A 146 13.51 18.60 -3.61
C ALA A 146 13.21 17.34 -2.77
N LYS A 147 14.22 16.48 -2.58
CA LYS A 147 14.13 15.30 -1.71
C LYS A 147 14.01 15.69 -0.24
N HIS A 148 14.78 16.67 0.22
CA HIS A 148 14.73 17.14 1.60
C HIS A 148 13.36 17.76 1.93
N ASP A 149 12.88 18.67 1.09
CA ASP A 149 11.56 19.30 1.23
C ASP A 149 10.43 18.25 1.26
N LEU A 150 10.51 17.26 0.36
CA LEU A 150 9.51 16.19 0.31
C LEU A 150 9.58 15.31 1.56
N TYR A 151 10.78 15.00 2.05
CA TYR A 151 10.96 14.22 3.28
C TYR A 151 10.41 14.95 4.50
N GLU A 152 10.73 16.24 4.65
CA GLU A 152 10.22 17.09 5.73
C GLU A 152 8.68 17.09 5.71
N ARG A 153 8.09 17.26 4.52
CA ARG A 153 6.64 17.20 4.35
C ARG A 153 6.05 15.83 4.72
N LEU A 154 6.68 14.72 4.33
CA LEU A 154 6.24 13.37 4.72
C LEU A 154 6.29 13.18 6.24
N GLU A 155 7.35 13.70 6.87
CA GLU A 155 7.51 13.65 8.32
C GLU A 155 6.48 14.51 9.06
N GLU A 156 6.16 15.70 8.55
CA GLU A 156 5.06 16.50 9.06
C GLU A 156 3.72 15.75 8.98
N PHE A 157 3.41 15.12 7.84
CA PHE A 157 2.20 14.31 7.70
C PHE A 157 2.17 13.18 8.74
N LYS A 158 3.25 12.40 8.83
CA LYS A 158 3.40 11.33 9.83
C LYS A 158 3.13 11.86 11.24
N ASN A 159 3.77 12.96 11.62
CA ASN A 159 3.65 13.53 12.96
C ASN A 159 2.24 14.09 13.25
N ARG A 160 1.58 14.71 12.27
CA ARG A 160 0.19 15.18 12.38
C ARG A 160 -0.75 14.02 12.71
N TYR A 161 -0.66 12.90 11.99
CA TYR A 161 -1.50 11.72 12.25
C TYR A 161 -1.19 11.05 13.60
N ILE A 162 0.10 10.92 13.95
CA ILE A 162 0.53 10.37 15.24
C ILE A 162 -0.01 11.22 16.40
N SER A 163 -0.02 12.56 16.28
CA SER A 163 -0.53 13.45 17.32
C SER A 163 -2.01 13.23 17.66
N VAL A 164 -2.79 12.74 16.70
CA VAL A 164 -4.22 12.43 16.85
C VAL A 164 -4.44 10.99 17.31
N GLY A 165 -3.36 10.19 17.42
CA GLY A 165 -3.39 8.79 17.82
C GLY A 165 -3.55 7.81 16.67
N VAL A 166 -3.39 8.25 15.42
CA VAL A 166 -3.34 7.38 14.24
C VAL A 166 -1.88 7.01 13.99
N GLN A 167 -1.55 5.72 14.07
CA GLN A 167 -0.22 5.26 13.73
C GLN A 167 0.04 5.48 12.24
N ALA A 168 1.19 6.06 11.92
CA ALA A 168 1.59 6.39 10.56
C ALA A 168 3.07 6.06 10.34
N GLU A 169 3.41 5.63 9.13
CA GLU A 169 4.76 5.18 8.76
C GLU A 169 5.09 5.64 7.33
N ILE A 170 6.34 6.03 7.10
CA ILE A 170 6.83 6.39 5.76
C ILE A 170 7.28 5.10 5.09
N LEU A 171 6.85 4.86 3.85
CA LEU A 171 7.15 3.60 3.17
C LEU A 171 8.62 3.50 2.80
N ASP A 172 9.15 2.29 2.98
CA ASP A 172 10.46 1.89 2.49
C ASP A 172 10.42 1.39 1.03
N GLU A 173 11.59 1.23 0.42
CA GLU A 173 11.76 0.82 -0.98
C GLU A 173 10.96 -0.44 -1.34
N GLN A 174 11.04 -1.46 -0.48
CA GLN A 174 10.32 -2.73 -0.68
C GLN A 174 8.81 -2.57 -0.60
N GLU A 175 8.32 -1.65 0.24
CA GLU A 175 6.90 -1.39 0.40
C GLU A 175 6.35 -0.59 -0.78
N ILE A 176 7.11 0.39 -1.29
CA ILE A 176 6.77 1.12 -2.51
C ILE A 176 6.71 0.17 -3.70
N MET A 177 7.65 -0.77 -3.80
CA MET A 177 7.63 -1.83 -4.82
C MET A 177 6.38 -2.71 -4.69
N LYS A 178 6.01 -3.13 -3.48
CA LYS A 178 4.77 -3.88 -3.22
C LYS A 178 3.53 -3.08 -3.61
N LEU A 179 3.48 -1.80 -3.27
CA LEU A 179 2.38 -0.90 -3.64
C LEU A 179 2.24 -0.80 -5.16
N CYS A 180 3.33 -0.56 -5.88
CA CYS A 180 3.32 -0.50 -7.35
C CYS A 180 2.89 -1.83 -7.97
N ASN A 181 3.33 -2.95 -7.39
CA ASN A 181 2.92 -4.28 -7.84
C ASN A 181 1.44 -4.56 -7.57
N LEU A 182 0.88 -4.05 -6.46
CA LEU A 182 -0.54 -4.20 -6.15
C LEU A 182 -1.43 -3.49 -7.18
N PHE A 183 -0.99 -2.32 -7.68
CA PHE A 183 -1.64 -1.64 -8.81
C PHE A 183 -1.39 -2.32 -10.17
N GLY A 184 -0.18 -2.84 -10.40
CA GLY A 184 0.23 -3.39 -11.68
C GLY A 184 -0.24 -4.82 -11.94
N ASN A 185 -0.58 -5.58 -10.89
CA ASN A 185 -0.97 -6.98 -11.00
C ASN A 185 -2.49 -7.15 -10.83
N SER A 186 -3.20 -7.36 -11.94
CA SER A 186 -4.61 -7.78 -11.95
C SER A 186 -4.89 -9.10 -11.22
N ARG A 187 -3.85 -9.90 -10.91
CA ARG A 187 -3.97 -11.15 -10.11
C ARG A 187 -3.85 -10.92 -8.59
N GLN A 188 -3.33 -9.77 -8.17
CA GLN A 188 -3.32 -9.34 -6.76
C GLN A 188 -4.53 -8.44 -6.45
N VAL A 189 -5.23 -7.97 -7.48
CA VAL A 189 -6.64 -7.63 -7.36
C VAL A 189 -7.35 -8.93 -7.02
N SER A 190 -7.59 -9.10 -5.73
CA SER A 190 -8.72 -9.80 -5.14
C SER A 190 -9.79 -10.09 -6.17
N TYR A 191 -10.17 -11.36 -6.33
CA TYR A 191 -11.28 -11.73 -7.19
C TYR A 191 -12.55 -10.97 -6.73
N GLU A 192 -12.79 -9.76 -7.25
CA GLU A 192 -14.15 -9.45 -7.67
C GLU A 192 -14.55 -10.64 -8.54
N ASN A 193 -15.74 -11.19 -8.35
CA ASN A 193 -16.26 -12.22 -9.25
C ASN A 193 -16.39 -11.59 -10.64
N ILE A 194 -15.27 -11.55 -11.37
CA ILE A 194 -15.20 -11.12 -12.76
C ILE A 194 -15.92 -12.25 -13.48
N GLU A 195 -17.20 -12.01 -13.77
CA GLU A 195 -17.92 -12.77 -14.76
C GLU A 195 -16.97 -12.99 -15.94
N SER A 196 -16.79 -14.25 -16.28
CA SER A 196 -15.84 -14.78 -17.24
C SER A 196 -15.94 -14.06 -18.59
N ASN A 197 -15.30 -12.91 -18.72
CA ASN A 197 -15.11 -12.20 -19.97
C ASN A 197 -13.63 -11.81 -20.06
N LEU A 198 -12.87 -12.69 -20.70
CA LEU A 198 -11.46 -12.54 -20.96
C LEU A 198 -11.20 -11.32 -21.86
N MET A 199 -10.85 -10.18 -21.28
CA MET A 199 -10.20 -9.05 -21.99
C MET A 199 -9.17 -8.30 -21.12
N TYR A 200 -8.51 -8.96 -20.16
CA TYR A 200 -7.39 -8.36 -19.43
C TYR A 200 -6.09 -9.10 -19.77
N SER A 201 -5.25 -8.48 -20.61
CA SER A 201 -3.88 -8.93 -20.85
C SER A 201 -2.99 -8.57 -19.65
N ASN A 202 -2.18 -9.51 -19.19
CA ASN A 202 -1.27 -9.32 -18.06
C ASN A 202 -0.24 -8.20 -18.33
N ILE A 203 -0.12 -7.25 -17.38
CA ILE A 203 0.94 -6.25 -17.40
C ILE A 203 2.23 -6.89 -16.84
N PRO A 204 3.41 -6.69 -17.46
CA PRO A 204 4.66 -7.24 -16.96
C PRO A 204 5.01 -6.66 -15.58
N GLN A 205 5.72 -7.44 -14.74
CA GLN A 205 6.14 -7.03 -13.40
C GLN A 205 7.43 -6.22 -13.41
N ILE A 206 7.56 -5.27 -12.48
CA ILE A 206 8.84 -4.60 -12.19
C ILE A 206 9.68 -5.60 -11.37
N ARG A 207 10.80 -6.06 -11.94
CA ARG A 207 11.81 -6.84 -11.23
C ARG A 207 12.93 -5.90 -10.79
N GLY A 208 13.38 -6.05 -9.55
CA GLY A 208 14.65 -5.47 -9.08
C GLY A 208 15.85 -6.13 -9.73
#